data_AF-A0A2K1Q4I7-F1
#
_entry.id   AF-A0A2K1Q4I7-F1
#
_cell.length_a   1.000
_cell.length_b   1.000
_cell.length_c   1.000
_cell.angle_alpha   90.00
_cell.angle_beta   90.00
_cell.angle_gamma   90.00
#
_symmetry.space_group_name_H-M   'P 1'
#
loop_
_entity.id
_entity.type
_entity.pdbx_description
1 polymer ?
#
loop_
_entity_poly.entity_id
_entity_poly.type
_entity_poly.pdbx_seq_one_letter_code
_entity_poly.pdbx_strand_id
1 'polypeptide(L)'
;MSTCNKDHRSDPYFTQLPVDQGDFGRHKCAGCAYEAGYQRGINRCMSIDMETDFQNLSESQADAVRHKSPYVAYAQGYANGLFDSY
;
A
#
# COMPACT_ATOMS: atom_id res chain seq x y z
N MET A 1 -12.74 10.64 -1.72
CA MET A 1 -11.99 9.40 -1.44
C MET A 1 -12.92 8.44 -0.74
N SER A 2 -13.02 7.19 -1.23
CA SER A 2 -13.85 6.14 -0.62
C SER A 2 -13.06 5.40 0.45
N THR A 3 -13.76 4.83 1.43
CA THR A 3 -13.17 3.91 2.39
C THR A 3 -12.89 2.56 1.72
N CYS A 4 -11.74 1.94 2.00
CA CYS A 4 -11.38 0.65 1.43
C CYS A 4 -12.32 -0.44 1.99
N ASN A 5 -12.97 -1.22 1.13
CA ASN A 5 -13.86 -2.33 1.53
C ASN A 5 -13.28 -3.72 1.23
N LYS A 6 -11.97 -3.80 0.98
CA LYS A 6 -11.27 -5.06 0.71
C LYS A 6 -10.82 -5.73 2.01
N ASP A 7 -10.52 -7.03 1.93
CA ASP A 7 -10.16 -7.88 3.08
C ASP A 7 -8.81 -7.52 3.74
N HIS A 8 -8.10 -6.53 3.20
CA HIS A 8 -6.87 -5.99 3.81
C HIS A 8 -7.08 -5.50 5.25
N ARG A 9 -8.32 -5.12 5.59
CA ARG A 9 -8.69 -4.52 6.88
C ARG A 9 -8.11 -5.30 8.06
N SER A 10 -8.33 -6.60 8.06
CA SER A 10 -7.99 -7.49 9.17
C SER A 10 -6.83 -8.42 8.83
N ASP A 11 -6.11 -8.14 7.75
CA ASP A 11 -4.97 -8.95 7.34
C ASP A 11 -3.77 -8.69 8.29
N PRO A 12 -3.35 -9.71 9.06
CA PRO A 12 -2.28 -9.57 10.03
C PRO A 12 -0.94 -9.23 9.39
N TYR A 13 -0.75 -9.49 8.09
CA TYR A 13 0.45 -9.09 7.36
C TYR A 13 0.77 -7.61 7.53
N PHE A 14 -0.24 -6.73 7.58
CA PHE A 14 -0.01 -5.29 7.72
C PHE A 14 0.37 -4.87 9.15
N THR A 15 0.20 -5.73 10.15
CA THR A 15 0.56 -5.43 11.54
C THR A 15 2.06 -5.20 11.73
N GLN A 16 2.89 -5.86 10.90
CA GLN A 16 4.35 -5.72 10.92
C GLN A 16 4.84 -4.39 10.33
N LEU A 17 3.99 -3.68 9.58
CA LEU A 17 4.39 -2.43 8.96
C LEU A 17 4.58 -1.32 10.00
N PRO A 18 5.52 -0.39 9.75
CA PRO A 18 5.70 0.76 10.62
C PRO A 18 4.44 1.62 10.65
N VAL A 19 4.22 2.23 11.81
CA VAL A 19 3.15 3.21 11.97
C VAL A 19 3.56 4.50 11.27
N ASP A 20 2.64 5.07 10.53
CA ASP A 20 2.82 6.31 9.79
C ASP A 20 1.81 7.35 10.28
N GLN A 21 2.34 8.32 11.01
CA GLN A 21 1.62 9.52 11.44
C GLN A 21 2.10 10.75 10.65
N GLY A 22 2.85 10.54 9.56
CA GLY A 22 3.35 11.57 8.66
C GLY A 22 2.23 12.22 7.83
N ASP A 23 2.61 12.99 6.81
CA ASP A 23 1.70 13.93 6.14
C ASP A 23 1.01 13.34 4.90
N PHE A 24 1.73 13.22 3.77
CA PHE A 24 1.17 12.71 2.52
C PHE A 24 0.88 11.19 2.62
N GLY A 25 -0.24 10.73 2.08
CA GLY A 25 -0.66 9.33 2.19
C GLY A 25 -1.21 8.94 3.57
N ARG A 26 -1.18 9.84 4.56
CA ARG A 26 -1.82 9.62 5.86
C ARG A 26 -3.28 9.22 5.65
N HIS A 27 -3.66 8.12 6.29
CA HIS A 27 -4.95 7.44 6.16
C HIS A 27 -5.15 6.57 4.92
N LYS A 28 -4.27 6.56 3.91
CA LYS A 28 -4.40 5.61 2.79
C LYS A 28 -4.32 4.15 3.24
N CYS A 29 -5.12 3.30 2.62
CA CYS A 29 -5.11 1.87 2.90
C CYS A 29 -3.76 1.26 2.48
N ALA A 30 -2.99 0.81 3.47
CA ALA A 30 -1.69 0.17 3.22
C ALA A 30 -1.83 -1.10 2.35
N GLY A 31 -2.94 -1.83 2.45
CA GLY A 31 -3.22 -2.95 1.56
C GLY A 31 -3.41 -2.56 0.10
N CYS A 32 -4.19 -1.51 -0.18
CA CYS A 32 -4.33 -1.02 -1.55
C CYS A 32 -2.99 -0.45 -2.08
N ALA A 33 -2.18 0.15 -1.21
CA ALA A 33 -0.85 0.62 -1.57
C ALA A 33 0.09 -0.55 -1.92
N TYR A 34 0.05 -1.63 -1.14
CA TYR A 34 0.77 -2.87 -1.45
C TYR A 34 0.36 -3.45 -2.81
N GLU A 35 -0.94 -3.57 -3.08
CA GLU A 35 -1.44 -4.05 -4.37
C GLU A 35 -0.96 -3.17 -5.53
N ALA A 36 -1.01 -1.84 -5.38
CA ALA A 36 -0.54 -0.91 -6.40
C ALA A 36 0.96 -1.08 -6.68
N GLY A 37 1.78 -1.18 -5.63
CA GLY A 37 3.20 -1.47 -5.76
C GLY A 37 3.46 -2.81 -6.43
N TYR A 38 2.75 -3.86 -6.01
CA TYR A 38 2.86 -5.19 -6.60
C TYR A 38 2.58 -5.20 -8.09
N GLN A 39 1.53 -4.52 -8.55
CA GLN A 39 1.23 -4.39 -9.97
C GLN A 39 2.35 -3.66 -10.73
N ARG A 40 2.93 -2.62 -10.15
CA ARG A 40 4.08 -1.90 -10.73
C ARG A 40 5.32 -2.80 -10.82
N GLY A 41 5.53 -3.66 -9.83
CA GLY A 41 6.60 -4.65 -9.78
C GLY A 41 6.46 -5.72 -10.86
N ILE A 42 5.28 -6.34 -10.98
CA ILE A 42 4.97 -7.32 -12.03
C ILE A 42 5.20 -6.74 -13.43
N ASN A 43 4.81 -5.49 -13.64
CA ASN A 43 5.02 -4.78 -14.91
C ASN A 43 6.46 -4.27 -15.09
N ARG A 44 7.36 -4.52 -14.14
CA ARG A 44 8.76 -4.08 -14.13
C ARG A 44 8.90 -2.59 -14.44
N CYS A 45 7.99 -1.79 -13.90
CA CYS A 45 8.02 -0.34 -14.06
C CYS A 45 9.29 0.22 -13.38
N MET A 46 10.19 0.83 -14.16
CA MET A 46 11.45 1.39 -13.64
C MET A 46 11.27 2.76 -12.97
N SER A 47 10.23 3.50 -13.37
CA SER A 47 9.87 4.77 -12.75
C SER A 47 8.64 4.56 -11.86
N ILE A 48 8.76 4.99 -10.61
CA ILE A 48 7.72 4.90 -9.59
C ILE A 48 7.46 6.31 -9.07
N ASP A 49 6.20 6.72 -9.11
CA ASP A 49 5.70 7.92 -8.46
C ASP A 49 4.58 7.51 -7.50
N MET A 50 4.94 7.36 -6.23
CA MET A 50 4.01 6.94 -5.19
C MET A 50 2.96 8.03 -4.92
N GLU A 51 3.25 9.31 -5.14
CA GLU A 51 2.27 10.36 -4.92
C GLU A 51 1.12 10.25 -5.92
N THR A 52 1.46 10.09 -7.20
CA THR A 52 0.47 9.84 -8.26
C THR A 52 -0.28 8.53 -8.04
N ASP A 53 0.43 7.46 -7.69
CA ASP A 53 -0.20 6.15 -7.43
C ASP A 53 -1.14 6.17 -6.22
N PHE A 54 -0.92 7.08 -5.26
CA PHE A 54 -1.74 7.19 -4.05
C PHE A 54 -3.00 8.04 -4.24
N GLN A 55 -3.12 8.84 -5.30
CA GLN A 55 -4.24 9.76 -5.53
C GLN A 55 -5.60 9.05 -5.47
N ASN A 56 -5.66 7.85 -6.03
CA ASN A 56 -6.89 7.06 -6.14
C ASN A 56 -7.03 5.97 -5.06
N LEU A 57 -6.07 5.87 -4.14
CA LEU A 57 -6.16 4.89 -3.06
C LEU A 57 -7.28 5.26 -2.10
N SER A 58 -8.06 4.25 -1.75
CA SER A 58 -9.08 4.35 -0.70
C SER A 58 -8.44 4.57 0.67
N GLU A 59 -9.20 5.21 1.56
CA GLU A 59 -8.80 5.39 2.96
C GLU A 59 -8.86 4.06 3.73
N SER A 60 -7.92 3.87 4.65
CA SER A 60 -7.84 2.77 5.60
C SER A 60 -9.04 2.78 6.56
N GLN A 61 -9.49 1.59 6.93
CA GLN A 61 -10.47 1.40 8.00
C GLN A 61 -9.77 1.19 9.34
N ALA A 62 -10.52 1.35 10.43
CA ALA A 62 -10.05 0.98 11.76
C ALA A 62 -9.89 -0.54 11.88
N ASP A 63 -8.64 -1.01 12.01
CA ASP A 63 -8.16 -2.33 12.44
C ASP A 63 -6.62 -2.41 12.16
N ALA A 64 -6.08 -3.59 11.80
CA ALA A 64 -4.66 -3.87 11.53
C ALA A 64 -3.95 -2.94 10.52
N VAL A 65 -4.65 -2.46 9.50
CA VAL A 65 -4.11 -1.53 8.47
C VAL A 65 -4.15 -0.06 8.89
N ARG A 66 -4.83 0.28 9.99
CA ARG A 66 -4.97 1.67 10.42
C ARG A 66 -3.62 2.23 10.85
N HIS A 67 -3.31 3.45 10.41
CA HIS A 67 -2.05 4.14 10.70
C HIS A 67 -0.81 3.37 10.24
N LYS A 68 -0.93 2.39 9.33
CA LYS A 68 0.23 1.72 8.75
C LYS A 68 0.74 2.48 7.54
N SER A 69 2.06 2.52 7.36
CA SER A 69 2.66 3.27 6.27
C SER A 69 2.26 2.71 4.90
N PRO A 70 1.53 3.46 4.07
CA PRO A 70 1.21 3.05 2.70
C PRO A 70 2.47 3.02 1.82
N TYR A 71 3.47 3.86 2.12
CA TYR A 71 4.75 3.87 1.40
C TYR A 71 5.51 2.56 1.57
N VAL A 72 5.66 2.10 2.82
CA VAL A 72 6.37 0.84 3.08
C VAL A 72 5.59 -0.34 2.52
N ALA A 73 4.26 -0.32 2.63
CA ALA A 73 3.42 -1.35 2.00
C ALA A 73 3.60 -1.39 0.48
N TYR A 74 3.60 -0.23 -0.18
CA TYR A 74 3.83 -0.13 -1.62
C TYR A 74 5.20 -0.64 -2.01
N ALA A 75 6.27 -0.21 -1.33
CA ALA A 75 7.62 -0.63 -1.64
C ALA A 75 7.78 -2.16 -1.49
N GLN A 76 7.18 -2.73 -0.44
CA GLN A 76 7.17 -4.18 -0.23
C GLN A 76 6.39 -4.90 -1.33
N GLY A 77 5.23 -4.37 -1.72
CA GLY A 77 4.46 -4.88 -2.85
C GLY A 77 5.27 -4.88 -4.14
N TYR A 78 5.92 -3.75 -4.45
CA TYR A 78 6.76 -3.60 -5.63
C TYR A 78 7.91 -4.60 -5.68
N ALA A 79 8.62 -4.78 -4.56
CA ALA A 79 9.69 -5.78 -4.46
C ALA A 79 9.17 -7.20 -4.69
N ASN A 80 8.03 -7.55 -4.08
CA ASN A 80 7.40 -8.87 -4.26
C ASN A 80 6.97 -9.09 -5.71
N GLY A 81 6.33 -8.09 -6.33
CA GLY A 81 5.91 -8.17 -7.74
C GLY A 81 7.10 -8.26 -8.70
N LEU A 82 8.21 -7.58 -8.41
CA LEU A 82 9.44 -7.75 -9.17
C LEU A 82 9.97 -9.18 -9.03
N PHE A 83 10.04 -9.71 -7.81
CA PHE A 83 10.50 -11.08 -7.54
C PHE A 83 9.70 -12.11 -8.34
N ASP A 84 8.37 -11.99 -8.34
CA ASP A 84 7.47 -12.90 -9.07
C ASP A 84 7.50 -12.70 -10.61
N SER A 85 8.10 -11.61 -11.11
CA SER A 85 8.23 -11.31 -12.54
C SER A 85 9.47 -11.92 -13.23
N TYR A 86 10.31 -12.65 -12.49
CA TYR A 86 11.50 -13.35 -12.98
C TYR A 86 11.31 -14.86 -12.94
#